data_AF-A0A4R4FBM9-F1
#
_entry.id   AF-A0A4R4FBM9-F1
#
_cell.length_a   1.000
_cell.length_b   1.000
_cell.length_c   1.000
_cell.angle_alpha   90.00
_cell.angle_beta   90.00
_cell.angle_gamma   90.00
#
_symmetry.space_group_name_H-M   'P 1'
#
loop_
_entity.id
_entity.type
_entity.pdbx_description
1 polymer ?
#
loop_
_entity_poly.entity_id
_entity_poly.type
_entity_poly.pdbx_seq_one_letter_code
_entity_poly.pdbx_strand_id
1 'polypeptide(L)'
;MRAINGFSLLELTISMAILSGLVLVGMQIQSTLHQSKMVQHAAEYMVKLKQEVNRFATLHGHFPEVVTELPNLPNEVPWNLTFNMQQQGETLNVRTQFPSETAAQRVSRLLGSTDISGSTLTFAVQKPVTDVVWDFALYRYPISGRPELNQMQTHLDMNNFDILNVGMLDTTSVQANTLTTNRLNAHTYTSDSLLVRNTATLNQLDVNNLTGEQLTVTNMTTDYAEIQDLLVDELSADELDVHQLTAQQLTVDEVVANSVETQTLEADEIFASDFITPQGSFNDFIQRLDTLEVLWSACVQEGGCQ
;
A
#
# COMPACT_ATOMS: atom_id res chain seq x y z
N MET A 1 16.07 45.80 86.44
CA MET A 1 15.21 46.68 85.62
C MET A 1 15.75 46.65 84.20
N ARG A 2 14.96 46.14 83.23
CA ARG A 2 15.31 46.20 81.80
C ARG A 2 14.79 47.54 81.26
N ALA A 3 15.67 48.36 80.70
CA ALA A 3 15.26 49.56 79.97
C ALA A 3 14.51 49.12 78.71
N ILE A 4 13.24 49.49 78.62
CA ILE A 4 12.45 49.32 77.40
C ILE A 4 12.84 50.49 76.50
N ASN A 5 13.65 50.23 75.49
CA ASN A 5 14.00 51.23 74.48
C ASN A 5 12.73 51.51 73.66
N GLY A 6 12.10 52.66 73.89
CA GLY A 6 10.99 53.14 73.07
C GLY A 6 11.49 53.50 71.67
N PHE A 7 10.80 53.02 70.64
CA PHE A 7 11.09 53.36 69.26
C PHE A 7 10.92 54.87 69.03
N SER A 8 11.91 55.50 68.39
CA SER A 8 11.82 56.91 68.00
C SER A 8 10.81 57.06 66.87
N LEU A 9 9.96 58.10 66.92
CA LEU A 9 9.00 58.42 65.87
C LEU A 9 9.69 58.54 64.49
N LEU A 10 10.95 58.98 64.48
CA LEU A 10 11.79 59.07 63.28
C LEU A 10 12.03 57.68 62.64
N GLU A 11 12.32 56.68 63.45
CA GLU A 11 12.63 55.31 62.99
C GLU A 11 11.39 54.63 62.37
N LEU A 12 10.20 54.91 62.93
CA LEU A 12 8.92 54.47 62.37
C LEU A 12 8.67 55.12 61.00
N THR A 13 8.88 56.45 60.88
CA THR A 13 8.66 57.16 59.62
C THR A 13 9.61 56.71 58.50
N ILE A 14 10.89 56.50 58.84
CA ILE A 14 11.89 55.99 57.88
C ILE A 14 11.51 54.57 57.43
N SER A 15 11.13 53.69 58.37
CA SER A 15 10.72 52.31 58.05
C SER A 15 9.48 52.28 57.14
N MET A 16 8.48 53.12 57.42
CA MET A 16 7.25 53.21 56.61
C MET A 16 7.53 53.78 55.22
N ALA A 17 8.40 54.77 55.10
CA ALA A 17 8.83 55.32 53.82
C ALA A 17 9.55 54.26 52.97
N ILE A 18 10.48 53.50 53.56
CA ILE A 18 11.20 52.42 52.87
C ILE A 18 10.23 51.31 52.43
N LEU A 19 9.32 50.88 53.31
CA LEU A 19 8.33 49.85 52.99
C LEU A 19 7.41 50.30 51.84
N SER A 20 6.97 51.55 51.83
CA SER A 20 6.14 52.09 50.74
C SER A 20 6.89 52.13 49.40
N GLY A 21 8.17 52.49 49.41
CA GLY A 21 9.02 52.47 48.21
C GLY A 21 9.25 51.06 47.69
N LEU A 22 9.51 50.10 48.57
CA LEU A 22 9.69 48.69 48.21
C LEU A 22 8.42 48.07 47.59
N VAL A 23 7.24 48.43 48.12
CA VAL A 23 5.96 47.96 47.57
C VAL A 23 5.74 48.50 46.16
N LEU A 24 6.00 49.79 45.92
CA LEU A 24 5.87 50.40 44.59
C LEU A 24 6.81 49.75 43.57
N VAL A 25 8.08 49.55 43.95
CA VAL A 25 9.07 48.87 43.10
C VAL A 25 8.64 47.42 42.83
N GLY A 26 8.16 46.70 43.86
CA GLY A 26 7.66 45.34 43.73
C GLY A 26 6.47 45.24 42.76
N MET A 27 5.48 46.13 42.88
CA MET A 27 4.34 46.21 41.96
C MET A 27 4.78 46.52 40.53
N GLN A 28 5.75 47.42 40.34
CA GLN A 28 6.27 47.77 39.02
C GLN A 28 7.01 46.59 38.37
N ILE A 29 7.81 45.85 39.13
CA ILE A 29 8.48 44.62 38.67
C ILE A 29 7.46 43.57 38.28
N GLN A 30 6.46 43.31 39.14
CA GLN A 30 5.42 42.31 38.85
C GLN A 30 4.61 42.68 37.59
N SER A 31 4.24 43.94 37.44
CA SER A 31 3.55 44.43 36.24
C SER A 31 4.39 44.23 34.98
N THR A 32 5.69 44.56 35.04
CA THR A 32 6.61 44.39 33.91
C THR A 32 6.78 42.91 33.53
N LEU A 33 6.90 42.03 34.52
CA LEU A 33 6.97 40.58 34.31
C LEU A 33 5.68 40.05 33.67
N HIS A 34 4.52 40.48 34.16
CA HIS A 34 3.23 40.09 33.60
C HIS A 34 3.09 40.54 32.14
N GLN A 35 3.45 41.79 31.84
CA GLN A 35 3.47 42.29 30.46
C GLN A 35 4.41 41.48 29.56
N SER A 36 5.58 41.08 30.07
CA SER A 36 6.51 40.26 29.30
C SER A 36 5.95 38.87 28.97
N LYS A 37 5.27 38.23 29.93
CA LYS A 37 4.61 36.94 29.70
C LYS A 37 3.47 37.04 28.69
N MET A 38 2.67 38.11 28.78
CA MET A 38 1.57 38.34 27.83
C MET A 38 2.09 38.58 26.40
N VAL A 39 3.19 39.30 26.25
CA VAL A 39 3.87 39.49 24.95
C VAL A 39 4.35 38.16 24.36
N GLN A 40 4.95 37.30 25.19
CA GLN A 40 5.40 35.96 24.74
C GLN A 40 4.22 35.10 24.31
N HIS A 41 3.17 35.03 25.14
CA HIS A 41 1.96 34.27 24.82
C HIS A 41 1.31 34.78 23.52
N ALA A 42 1.25 36.09 23.31
CA ALA A 42 0.79 36.68 22.06
C ALA A 42 1.65 36.27 20.86
N ALA A 43 2.98 36.31 20.98
CA ALA A 43 3.86 35.86 19.90
C ALA A 43 3.64 34.38 19.57
N GLU A 44 3.57 33.51 20.57
CA GLU A 44 3.30 32.07 20.38
C GLU A 44 1.95 31.82 19.71
N TYR A 45 0.90 32.54 20.13
CA TYR A 45 -0.42 32.47 19.50
C TYR A 45 -0.34 32.86 18.02
N MET A 46 0.36 33.95 17.70
CA MET A 46 0.50 34.43 16.31
C MET A 46 1.28 33.44 15.42
N VAL A 47 2.29 32.76 15.97
CA VAL A 47 2.99 31.68 15.24
C VAL A 47 2.03 30.53 14.94
N LYS A 48 1.25 30.06 15.93
CA LYS A 48 0.27 28.99 15.73
C LYS A 48 -0.82 29.39 14.74
N LEU A 49 -1.30 30.63 14.80
CA LEU A 49 -2.26 31.17 13.85
C LEU A 49 -1.72 31.14 12.42
N LYS A 50 -0.48 31.59 12.20
CA LYS A 50 0.17 31.52 10.89
C LYS A 50 0.31 30.07 10.40
N GLN A 51 0.63 29.12 11.28
CA GLN A 51 0.75 27.71 10.95
C GLN A 51 -0.60 27.11 10.54
N GLU A 52 -1.68 27.37 11.30
CA GLU A 52 -3.00 26.83 10.99
C GLU A 52 -3.60 27.46 9.74
N VAL A 53 -3.38 28.76 9.48
CA VAL A 53 -3.76 29.40 8.20
C VAL A 53 -3.07 28.70 7.02
N ASN A 54 -1.76 28.43 7.13
CA ASN A 54 -1.02 27.70 6.09
C ASN A 54 -1.59 26.29 5.89
N ARG A 55 -1.79 25.55 6.98
CA ARG A 55 -2.36 24.20 6.94
C ARG A 55 -3.74 24.18 6.31
N PHE A 56 -4.62 25.10 6.69
CA PHE A 56 -5.94 25.23 6.11
C PHE A 56 -5.86 25.48 4.60
N ALA A 57 -5.00 26.41 4.17
CA ALA A 57 -4.79 26.72 2.76
C ALA A 57 -4.24 25.54 1.95
N THR A 58 -3.33 24.75 2.53
CA THR A 58 -2.83 23.51 1.90
C THR A 58 -3.93 22.46 1.74
N LEU A 59 -4.80 22.30 2.75
CA LEU A 59 -5.83 21.25 2.74
C LEU A 59 -7.03 21.60 1.85
N HIS A 60 -7.45 22.86 1.83
CA HIS A 60 -8.68 23.29 1.15
C HIS A 60 -8.42 24.02 -0.17
N GLY A 61 -7.17 24.37 -0.48
CA GLY A 61 -6.80 25.08 -1.71
C GLY A 61 -7.19 26.57 -1.75
N HIS A 62 -7.81 27.09 -0.69
CA HIS A 62 -8.15 28.50 -0.49
C HIS A 62 -7.85 28.93 0.96
N PHE A 63 -7.77 30.23 1.21
CA PHE A 63 -7.56 30.77 2.56
C PHE A 63 -8.83 30.75 3.40
N PRO A 64 -8.72 30.73 4.74
CA PRO A 64 -9.86 30.92 5.62
C PRO A 64 -10.36 32.38 5.54
N GLU A 65 -11.68 32.56 5.62
CA GLU A 65 -12.29 33.91 5.68
C GLU A 65 -12.39 34.41 7.12
N VAL A 66 -12.51 33.49 8.08
CA VAL A 66 -12.68 33.78 9.50
C VAL A 66 -11.84 32.84 10.37
N VAL A 67 -11.41 33.32 11.54
CA VAL A 67 -10.58 32.56 12.49
C VAL A 67 -11.27 31.27 12.96
N THR A 68 -12.61 31.24 12.99
CA THR A 68 -13.39 30.09 13.45
C THR A 68 -13.28 28.87 12.55
N GLU A 69 -12.79 29.02 11.32
CA GLU A 69 -12.49 27.92 10.40
C GLU A 69 -11.18 27.18 10.76
N LEU A 70 -10.43 27.67 11.75
CA LEU A 70 -9.16 27.12 12.20
C LEU A 70 -9.33 26.35 13.51
N PRO A 71 -9.61 25.02 13.48
CA PRO A 71 -10.07 24.27 14.64
C PRO A 71 -8.99 24.03 15.72
N ASN A 72 -7.70 24.13 15.37
CA ASN A 72 -6.60 23.79 16.28
C ASN A 72 -5.94 25.01 16.95
N LEU A 73 -6.61 26.16 16.96
CA LEU A 73 -6.13 27.33 17.67
C LEU A 73 -6.33 27.21 19.19
N PRO A 74 -5.44 27.79 20.02
CA PRO A 74 -5.69 27.90 21.45
C PRO A 74 -6.98 28.66 21.74
N ASN A 75 -7.76 28.19 22.73
CA ASN A 75 -9.01 28.84 23.12
C ASN A 75 -8.80 30.22 23.77
N GLU A 76 -7.67 30.41 24.46
CA GLU A 76 -7.35 31.67 25.12
C GLU A 76 -6.65 32.62 24.16
N VAL A 77 -7.39 33.63 23.69
CA VAL A 77 -6.83 34.68 22.84
C VAL A 77 -6.18 35.76 23.71
N PRO A 78 -4.86 36.02 23.57
CA PRO A 78 -4.17 37.06 24.32
C PRO A 78 -4.85 38.41 24.14
N TRP A 79 -5.10 39.15 25.23
CA TRP A 79 -5.81 40.43 25.24
C TRP A 79 -7.18 40.45 24.53
N ASN A 80 -7.80 39.28 24.29
CA ASN A 80 -9.02 39.16 23.50
C ASN A 80 -8.88 39.83 22.11
N LEU A 81 -7.71 39.68 21.49
CA LEU A 81 -7.41 40.23 20.17
C LEU A 81 -8.42 39.74 19.12
N THR A 82 -8.80 40.64 18.22
CA THR A 82 -9.57 40.28 17.03
C THR A 82 -8.66 40.22 15.81
N PHE A 83 -8.92 39.28 14.91
CA PHE A 83 -8.16 39.11 13.68
C PHE A 83 -9.05 39.38 12.47
N ASN A 84 -8.62 40.30 11.62
CA ASN A 84 -9.26 40.59 10.36
C ASN A 84 -8.43 39.94 9.24
N MET A 85 -9.05 39.05 8.48
CA MET A 85 -8.42 38.32 7.39
C MET A 85 -8.89 38.93 6.07
N GLN A 86 -7.94 39.37 5.25
CA GLN A 86 -8.22 39.95 3.94
C GLN A 86 -7.29 39.33 2.90
N GLN A 87 -7.88 38.61 1.96
CA GLN A 87 -7.14 38.06 0.84
C GLN A 87 -6.85 39.15 -0.20
N GLN A 88 -5.60 39.23 -0.64
CA GLN A 88 -5.12 40.10 -1.70
C GLN A 88 -4.29 39.26 -2.69
N GLY A 89 -4.92 38.85 -3.79
CA GLY A 89 -4.31 37.92 -4.75
C GLY A 89 -3.97 36.57 -4.09
N GLU A 90 -2.69 36.21 -4.14
CA GLU A 90 -2.16 34.97 -3.55
C GLU A 90 -1.70 35.12 -2.10
N THR A 91 -1.95 36.26 -1.47
CA THR A 91 -1.54 36.51 -0.08
C THR A 91 -2.75 36.77 0.81
N LEU A 92 -2.81 36.11 1.96
CA LEU A 92 -3.72 36.47 3.04
C LEU A 92 -3.02 37.43 4.00
N ASN A 93 -3.57 38.64 4.12
CA ASN A 93 -3.14 39.58 5.14
C ASN A 93 -4.02 39.40 6.38
N VAL A 94 -3.39 39.09 7.52
CA VAL A 94 -4.05 38.98 8.80
C VAL A 94 -3.65 40.17 9.66
N ARG A 95 -4.64 40.99 10.01
CA ARG A 95 -4.47 42.24 10.77
C ARG A 95 -5.06 42.11 12.16
N THR A 96 -4.34 42.60 13.17
CA THR A 96 -4.82 42.67 14.55
C THR A 96 -4.34 43.93 15.26
N GLN A 97 -5.11 44.41 16.24
CA GLN A 97 -4.83 45.63 16.99
C GLN A 97 -4.46 45.31 18.43
N PHE A 98 -3.22 45.63 18.82
CA PHE A 98 -2.71 45.44 20.17
C PHE A 98 -3.15 46.57 21.11
N PRO A 99 -3.19 46.32 22.44
CA PRO A 99 -3.60 47.30 23.44
C PRO A 99 -2.67 48.53 23.52
N SER A 100 -1.41 48.40 23.09
CA SER A 100 -0.47 49.52 23.00
C SER A 100 0.51 49.32 21.83
N GLU A 101 1.05 50.44 21.34
CA GLU A 101 2.13 50.41 20.35
C GLU A 101 3.37 49.68 20.88
N THR A 102 3.70 49.84 22.16
CA THR A 102 4.82 49.14 22.80
C THR A 102 4.61 47.62 22.80
N ALA A 103 3.38 47.13 23.00
CA ALA A 103 3.07 45.71 22.92
C ALA A 103 3.20 45.19 21.48
N ALA A 104 2.64 45.90 20.50
CA ALA A 104 2.75 45.56 19.07
C ALA A 104 4.21 45.44 18.63
N GLN A 105 5.04 46.44 18.98
CA GLN A 105 6.46 46.46 18.66
C GLN A 105 7.22 45.30 19.30
N ARG A 106 6.92 44.95 20.55
CA ARG A 106 7.59 43.83 21.22
C ARG A 106 7.21 42.48 20.62
N VAL A 107 5.93 42.27 20.28
CA VAL A 107 5.47 41.04 19.64
C VAL A 107 6.07 40.90 18.24
N SER A 108 6.06 41.96 17.43
CA SER A 108 6.68 41.95 16.09
C SER A 108 8.15 41.57 16.11
N ARG A 109 8.93 42.11 17.06
CA ARG A 109 10.35 41.74 17.22
C ARG A 109 10.56 40.25 17.46
N LEU A 110 9.61 39.56 18.09
CA LEU A 110 9.66 38.11 18.32
C LEU A 110 9.24 37.31 17.08
N LEU A 111 8.41 37.88 16.21
CA LEU A 111 7.88 37.21 15.01
C LEU A 111 8.77 37.38 13.77
N GLY A 112 9.66 38.38 13.77
CA GLY A 112 10.69 38.58 12.74
C GLY A 112 10.20 39.04 11.35
N SER A 113 8.91 38.98 11.03
CA SER A 113 8.35 39.36 9.72
C SER A 113 6.88 39.80 9.79
N THR A 114 6.64 41.01 10.31
CA THR A 114 5.29 41.61 10.37
C THR A 114 5.38 43.11 10.11
N ASP A 115 4.44 43.65 9.33
CA ASP A 115 4.29 45.10 9.16
C ASP A 115 3.57 45.69 10.40
N ILE A 116 4.04 46.85 10.88
CA ILE A 116 3.44 47.53 12.04
C ILE A 116 3.12 48.97 11.67
N SER A 117 1.88 49.37 11.97
CA SER A 117 1.45 50.76 11.94
C SER A 117 0.77 51.11 13.26
N GLY A 118 1.44 51.89 14.10
CA GLY A 118 0.98 52.20 15.46
C GLY A 118 0.84 50.94 16.32
N SER A 119 -0.36 50.69 16.84
CA SER A 119 -0.67 49.45 17.57
C SER A 119 -1.19 48.30 16.70
N THR A 120 -1.25 48.49 15.38
CA THR A 120 -1.76 47.48 14.44
C THR A 120 -0.61 46.69 13.85
N LEU A 121 -0.70 45.37 13.92
CA LEU A 121 0.24 44.43 13.33
C LEU A 121 -0.45 43.70 12.18
N THR A 122 0.21 43.62 11.04
CA THR A 122 -0.23 42.84 9.88
C THR A 122 0.83 41.80 9.54
N PHE A 123 0.43 40.54 9.41
CA PHE A 123 1.30 39.50 8.88
C PHE A 123 0.70 38.88 7.63
N ALA A 124 1.55 38.58 6.66
CA ALA A 124 1.19 38.03 5.37
C ALA A 124 1.45 36.51 5.36
N VAL A 125 0.50 35.77 4.82
CA VAL A 125 0.65 34.33 4.54
C VAL A 125 0.47 34.14 3.04
N GLN A 126 1.51 33.64 2.36
CA GLN A 126 1.43 33.34 0.94
C GLN A 126 0.72 32.02 0.71
N LYS A 127 -0.04 31.92 -0.39
CA LYS A 127 -0.70 30.69 -0.77
C LYS A 127 0.41 29.65 -1.02
N PRO A 128 0.36 28.48 -0.39
CA PRO A 128 1.33 27.44 -0.67
C PRO A 128 1.33 27.14 -2.17
N VAL A 129 2.50 27.19 -2.81
CA VAL A 129 2.66 26.74 -4.21
C VAL A 129 2.34 25.25 -4.22
N THR A 130 1.15 24.91 -4.70
CA THR A 130 0.57 23.56 -4.65
C THR A 130 0.81 22.81 -5.96
N ASP A 131 1.96 23.04 -6.60
CA ASP A 131 2.30 22.36 -7.86
C ASP A 131 2.89 20.97 -7.68
N VAL A 132 3.02 20.44 -6.45
CA VAL A 132 3.62 19.11 -6.27
C VAL A 132 2.97 18.36 -5.11
N VAL A 133 2.68 17.08 -5.38
CA VAL A 133 2.20 16.00 -4.49
C VAL A 133 0.68 15.79 -4.44
N TRP A 134 0.01 15.82 -5.59
CA TRP A 134 -1.16 14.94 -5.82
C TRP A 134 -0.86 13.79 -6.78
N ASP A 135 0.26 13.83 -7.51
CA ASP A 135 0.72 12.74 -8.39
C ASP A 135 1.07 11.43 -7.65
N PHE A 136 1.14 11.46 -6.31
CA PHE A 136 1.47 10.27 -5.49
C PHE A 136 0.30 9.76 -4.63
N ALA A 137 -0.87 10.42 -4.63
CA ALA A 137 -1.99 9.99 -3.82
C ALA A 137 -2.91 9.03 -4.59
N LEU A 138 -2.58 7.73 -4.57
CA LEU A 138 -3.44 6.62 -5.01
C LEU A 138 -4.64 6.36 -4.07
N TYR A 139 -5.22 7.40 -3.47
CA TYR A 139 -6.47 7.28 -2.72
C TYR A 139 -7.60 7.89 -3.54
N ARG A 140 -8.38 7.04 -4.22
CA ARG A 140 -9.69 7.43 -4.76
C ARG A 140 -10.77 6.71 -3.97
N TYR A 141 -11.64 7.47 -3.32
CA TYR A 141 -12.93 6.96 -2.90
C TYR A 141 -13.78 6.74 -4.17
N PRO A 142 -14.43 5.58 -4.33
CA PRO A 142 -15.28 5.34 -5.49
C PRO A 142 -16.44 6.35 -5.53
N ILE A 143 -16.55 7.07 -6.65
CA ILE A 143 -17.64 8.02 -6.92
C ILE A 143 -18.77 7.27 -7.62
N SER A 144 -19.90 7.09 -6.93
CA SER A 144 -21.07 6.43 -7.51
C SER A 144 -21.63 7.23 -8.70
N GLY A 145 -21.94 6.53 -9.79
CA GLY A 145 -22.45 7.13 -11.03
C GLY A 145 -21.40 7.78 -11.95
N ARG A 146 -20.11 7.73 -11.59
CA ARG A 146 -18.99 8.22 -12.43
C ARG A 146 -17.84 7.20 -12.51
N PRO A 147 -18.08 6.03 -13.13
CA PRO A 147 -17.09 4.95 -13.19
C PRO A 147 -15.77 5.36 -13.86
N GLU A 148 -15.80 6.32 -14.79
CA GLU A 148 -14.62 6.87 -15.46
C GLU A 148 -13.62 7.52 -14.49
N LEU A 149 -14.09 8.04 -13.35
CA LEU A 149 -13.24 8.64 -12.32
C LEU A 149 -12.67 7.59 -11.34
N ASN A 150 -13.23 6.38 -11.35
CA ASN A 150 -12.83 5.27 -10.50
C ASN A 150 -11.83 4.33 -11.19
N GLN A 151 -11.43 4.64 -12.42
CA GLN A 151 -10.43 3.88 -13.17
C GLN A 151 -9.03 4.44 -12.89
N MET A 152 -8.09 3.54 -12.59
CA MET A 152 -6.67 3.85 -12.68
C MET A 152 -6.23 3.92 -14.15
N GLN A 153 -5.06 4.50 -14.41
CA GLN A 153 -4.39 4.43 -15.71
C GLN A 153 -4.39 2.98 -16.23
N THR A 154 -4.61 2.80 -17.53
CA THR A 154 -4.80 1.47 -18.16
C THR A 154 -3.52 0.64 -18.21
N HIS A 155 -2.37 1.20 -17.83
CA HIS A 155 -1.11 0.50 -17.70
C HIS A 155 -0.50 0.81 -16.34
N LEU A 156 -0.35 -0.23 -15.53
CA LEU A 156 0.31 -0.16 -14.23
C LEU A 156 1.73 -0.71 -14.37
N ASP A 157 2.71 0.19 -14.42
CA ASP A 157 4.13 -0.17 -14.32
C ASP A 157 4.58 -0.05 -12.86
N MET A 158 4.81 -1.19 -12.22
CA MET A 158 5.23 -1.26 -10.83
C MET A 158 6.76 -1.23 -10.66
N ASN A 159 7.58 -1.12 -11.72
CA ASN A 159 9.06 -1.06 -11.59
C ASN A 159 9.65 -2.12 -10.63
N ASN A 160 9.16 -3.37 -10.72
CA ASN A 160 9.51 -4.50 -9.82
C ASN A 160 9.06 -4.38 -8.36
N PHE A 161 8.14 -3.47 -8.02
CA PHE A 161 7.50 -3.45 -6.71
C PHE A 161 6.33 -4.45 -6.65
N ASP A 162 6.14 -5.05 -5.48
CA ASP A 162 5.07 -6.02 -5.23
C ASP A 162 3.70 -5.36 -5.15
N ILE A 163 2.67 -6.06 -5.64
CA ILE A 163 1.26 -5.75 -5.37
C ILE A 163 0.77 -6.71 -4.28
N LEU A 164 0.49 -6.18 -3.10
CA LEU A 164 0.07 -6.97 -1.93
C LEU A 164 -1.41 -6.73 -1.59
N ASN A 165 -2.03 -7.66 -0.86
CA ASN A 165 -3.40 -7.57 -0.35
C ASN A 165 -4.49 -7.43 -1.45
N VAL A 166 -4.31 -8.08 -2.59
CA VAL A 166 -5.33 -8.15 -3.65
C VAL A 166 -6.43 -9.12 -3.23
N GLY A 167 -7.64 -8.62 -2.98
CA GLY A 167 -8.78 -9.46 -2.60
C GLY A 167 -9.40 -10.22 -3.77
N MET A 168 -9.42 -9.62 -4.95
CA MET A 168 -9.92 -10.21 -6.20
C MET A 168 -9.17 -9.59 -7.38
N LEU A 169 -8.73 -10.43 -8.31
CA LEU A 169 -8.18 -10.03 -9.60
C LEU A 169 -9.06 -10.64 -10.69
N ASP A 170 -9.84 -9.81 -11.36
CA ASP A 170 -10.65 -10.18 -12.52
C ASP A 170 -9.94 -9.69 -13.78
N THR A 171 -9.53 -10.62 -14.64
CA THR A 171 -8.74 -10.33 -15.85
C THR A 171 -9.06 -11.33 -16.94
N THR A 172 -8.96 -10.89 -18.20
CA THR A 172 -9.13 -11.75 -19.37
C THR A 172 -7.91 -12.65 -19.62
N SER A 173 -6.72 -12.24 -19.17
CA SER A 173 -5.50 -13.05 -19.33
C SER A 173 -4.46 -12.71 -18.25
N VAL A 174 -3.60 -13.69 -17.94
CA VAL A 174 -2.44 -13.55 -17.05
C VAL A 174 -1.23 -14.11 -17.76
N GLN A 175 -0.18 -13.30 -17.92
CA GLN A 175 1.13 -13.76 -18.37
C GLN A 175 2.14 -13.52 -17.25
N ALA A 176 2.71 -14.60 -16.72
CA ALA A 176 3.65 -14.57 -15.60
C ALA A 176 4.90 -15.39 -15.92
N ASN A 177 6.07 -14.93 -15.47
CA ASN A 177 7.31 -15.71 -15.56
C ASN A 177 7.35 -16.83 -14.51
N THR A 178 6.80 -16.59 -13.32
CA THR A 178 6.67 -17.55 -12.23
C THR A 178 5.30 -17.38 -11.60
N LEU A 179 4.62 -18.50 -11.33
CA LEU A 179 3.38 -18.55 -10.58
C LEU A 179 3.58 -19.48 -9.38
N THR A 180 3.46 -18.92 -8.18
CA THR A 180 3.54 -19.67 -6.92
C THR A 180 2.27 -19.42 -6.12
N THR A 181 1.49 -20.45 -5.87
CA THR A 181 0.26 -20.35 -5.08
C THR A 181 0.07 -21.58 -4.21
N ASN A 182 -0.48 -21.38 -3.01
CA ASN A 182 -0.83 -22.49 -2.11
C ASN A 182 -2.03 -23.28 -2.65
N ARG A 183 -2.95 -22.62 -3.36
CA ARG A 183 -4.15 -23.26 -3.91
C ARG A 183 -4.64 -22.48 -5.10
N LEU A 184 -4.80 -23.14 -6.24
CA LEU A 184 -5.48 -22.61 -7.41
C LEU A 184 -6.80 -23.37 -7.55
N ASN A 185 -7.92 -22.67 -7.43
CA ASN A 185 -9.24 -23.26 -7.63
C ASN A 185 -9.99 -22.47 -8.70
N ALA A 186 -10.39 -23.15 -9.76
CA ALA A 186 -11.09 -22.57 -10.89
C ALA A 186 -12.34 -23.40 -11.22
N HIS A 187 -13.49 -22.74 -11.30
CA HIS A 187 -14.74 -23.42 -11.68
C HIS A 187 -14.78 -23.74 -13.18
N THR A 188 -14.24 -22.85 -14.01
CA THR A 188 -14.06 -23.07 -15.44
C THR A 188 -12.87 -22.24 -15.86
N TYR A 189 -11.91 -22.86 -16.55
CA TYR A 189 -10.81 -22.16 -17.19
C TYR A 189 -10.87 -22.47 -18.68
N THR A 190 -11.11 -21.42 -19.48
CA THR A 190 -11.12 -21.49 -20.93
C THR A 190 -10.09 -20.50 -21.44
N SER A 191 -9.06 -20.99 -22.14
CA SER A 191 -8.06 -20.12 -22.73
C SER A 191 -7.60 -20.65 -24.07
N ASP A 192 -7.36 -19.76 -25.03
CA ASP A 192 -6.71 -20.10 -26.29
C ASP A 192 -5.29 -20.65 -26.03
N SER A 193 -4.56 -20.05 -25.07
CA SER A 193 -3.25 -20.57 -24.64
C SER A 193 -2.95 -20.30 -23.17
N LEU A 194 -2.41 -21.31 -22.47
CA LEU A 194 -1.81 -21.17 -21.14
C LEU A 194 -0.33 -21.56 -21.23
N LEU A 195 0.56 -20.58 -21.04
CA LEU A 195 2.00 -20.75 -21.13
C LEU A 195 2.68 -20.42 -19.79
N VAL A 196 3.32 -21.41 -19.19
CA VAL A 196 4.22 -21.22 -18.04
C VAL A 196 5.65 -21.49 -18.50
N ARG A 197 6.44 -20.42 -18.67
CA ARG A 197 7.78 -20.46 -19.28
C ARG A 197 8.91 -21.02 -18.42
N ASN A 198 8.71 -21.18 -17.12
CA ASN A 198 9.82 -21.51 -16.22
C ASN A 198 9.44 -22.59 -15.21
N THR A 199 8.60 -22.26 -14.23
CA THR A 199 8.17 -23.23 -13.21
C THR A 199 6.80 -22.84 -12.67
N ALA A 200 5.90 -23.81 -12.58
CA ALA A 200 4.69 -23.75 -11.77
C ALA A 200 4.86 -24.69 -10.57
N THR A 201 4.69 -24.15 -9.36
CA THR A 201 4.69 -24.95 -8.12
C THR A 201 3.36 -24.74 -7.41
N LEU A 202 2.59 -25.82 -7.27
CA LEU A 202 1.25 -25.82 -6.70
C LEU A 202 1.19 -26.88 -5.60
N ASN A 203 0.68 -26.54 -4.41
CA ASN A 203 0.40 -27.58 -3.41
C ASN A 203 -0.91 -28.32 -3.76
N GLN A 204 -1.89 -27.59 -4.30
CA GLN A 204 -3.17 -28.16 -4.72
C GLN A 204 -3.72 -27.41 -5.94
N LEU A 205 -4.05 -28.18 -6.98
CA LEU A 205 -4.78 -27.75 -8.16
C LEU A 205 -6.15 -28.43 -8.17
N ASP A 206 -7.22 -27.63 -8.18
CA ASP A 206 -8.60 -28.11 -8.22
C ASP A 206 -9.36 -27.36 -9.31
N VAL A 207 -9.61 -28.03 -10.44
CA VAL A 207 -10.22 -27.43 -11.62
C VAL A 207 -11.38 -28.29 -12.09
N ASN A 208 -12.59 -27.74 -12.14
CA ASN A 208 -13.73 -28.52 -12.63
C ASN A 208 -13.63 -28.74 -14.15
N ASN A 209 -13.39 -27.68 -14.91
CA ASN A 209 -13.27 -27.75 -16.37
C ASN A 209 -12.05 -26.95 -16.82
N LEU A 210 -11.08 -27.61 -17.46
CA LEU A 210 -9.93 -26.99 -18.10
C LEU A 210 -10.02 -27.25 -19.61
N THR A 211 -10.27 -26.20 -20.39
CA THR A 211 -10.43 -26.26 -21.85
C THR A 211 -9.44 -25.31 -22.54
N GLY A 212 -8.69 -25.76 -23.53
CA GLY A 212 -7.84 -24.87 -24.33
C GLY A 212 -7.22 -25.51 -25.56
N GLU A 213 -6.78 -24.70 -26.52
CA GLU A 213 -6.10 -25.20 -27.73
C GLU A 213 -4.69 -25.69 -27.37
N GLN A 214 -3.91 -24.90 -26.63
CA GLN A 214 -2.54 -25.25 -26.22
C GLN A 214 -2.28 -25.04 -24.73
N LEU A 215 -1.80 -26.10 -24.07
CA LEU A 215 -1.25 -26.07 -22.73
C LEU A 215 0.25 -26.44 -22.79
N THR A 216 1.12 -25.46 -22.55
CA THR A 216 2.57 -25.67 -22.55
C THR A 216 3.18 -25.30 -21.21
N VAL A 217 3.85 -26.27 -20.59
CA VAL A 217 4.51 -26.07 -19.30
C VAL A 217 5.94 -26.61 -19.35
N THR A 218 6.93 -25.76 -19.13
CA THR A 218 8.33 -26.21 -19.10
C THR A 218 8.56 -27.15 -17.91
N ASN A 219 8.30 -26.69 -16.68
CA ASN A 219 8.37 -27.53 -15.48
C ASN A 219 7.12 -27.33 -14.62
N MET A 220 6.40 -28.40 -14.33
CA MET A 220 5.28 -28.39 -13.37
C MET A 220 5.56 -29.37 -12.24
N THR A 221 5.44 -28.87 -11.01
CA THR A 221 5.43 -29.71 -9.80
C THR A 221 4.14 -29.48 -9.03
N THR A 222 3.39 -30.55 -8.77
CA THR A 222 2.17 -30.48 -7.96
C THR A 222 2.04 -31.68 -7.03
N ASP A 223 1.72 -31.43 -5.76
CA ASP A 223 1.51 -32.50 -4.78
C ASP A 223 0.20 -33.24 -5.08
N TYR A 224 -0.88 -32.49 -5.34
CA TYR A 224 -2.20 -33.02 -5.66
C TYR A 224 -2.86 -32.21 -6.78
N ALA A 225 -3.29 -32.88 -7.84
CA ALA A 225 -4.09 -32.31 -8.91
C ALA A 225 -5.39 -33.10 -9.10
N GLU A 226 -6.53 -32.44 -8.90
CA GLU A 226 -7.86 -32.97 -9.21
C GLU A 226 -8.45 -32.14 -10.35
N ILE A 227 -8.70 -32.79 -11.49
CA ILE A 227 -9.29 -32.16 -12.66
C ILE A 227 -10.52 -32.99 -13.04
N GLN A 228 -11.71 -32.39 -13.08
CA GLN A 228 -12.90 -33.13 -13.49
C GLN A 228 -12.81 -33.43 -14.99
N ASP A 229 -12.79 -32.38 -15.81
CA ASP A 229 -12.71 -32.49 -17.26
C ASP A 229 -11.50 -31.69 -17.77
N LEU A 230 -10.52 -32.40 -18.35
CA LEU A 230 -9.40 -31.81 -19.10
C LEU A 230 -9.59 -32.09 -20.59
N LEU A 231 -9.87 -31.02 -21.35
CA LEU A 231 -9.95 -31.05 -22.81
C LEU A 231 -8.92 -30.08 -23.39
N VAL A 232 -7.84 -30.60 -23.93
CA VAL A 232 -6.80 -29.80 -24.59
C VAL A 232 -6.42 -30.42 -25.92
N ASP A 233 -6.31 -29.60 -26.97
CA ASP A 233 -5.91 -30.11 -28.28
C ASP A 233 -4.43 -30.54 -28.23
N GLU A 234 -3.56 -29.70 -27.66
CA GLU A 234 -2.14 -30.01 -27.50
C GLU A 234 -1.66 -29.79 -26.06
N LEU A 235 -1.10 -30.84 -25.46
CA LEU A 235 -0.41 -30.81 -24.17
C LEU A 235 1.08 -31.07 -24.37
N SER A 236 1.91 -30.06 -24.08
CA SER A 236 3.37 -30.16 -24.14
C SER A 236 3.98 -29.88 -22.77
N ALA A 237 4.78 -30.82 -22.28
CA ALA A 237 5.54 -30.66 -21.05
C ALA A 237 6.98 -31.16 -21.22
N ASP A 238 7.96 -30.33 -20.85
CA ASP A 238 9.36 -30.79 -20.83
C ASP A 238 9.58 -31.72 -19.62
N GLU A 239 9.08 -31.33 -18.45
CA GLU A 239 9.08 -32.13 -17.21
C GLU A 239 7.76 -31.91 -16.42
N LEU A 240 7.06 -33.02 -16.14
CA LEU A 240 5.81 -33.04 -15.37
C LEU A 240 5.98 -33.99 -14.17
N ASP A 241 6.11 -33.42 -12.97
CA ASP A 241 6.17 -34.16 -11.71
C ASP A 241 4.88 -33.96 -10.92
N VAL A 242 4.02 -34.99 -10.93
CA VAL A 242 2.72 -34.98 -10.27
C VAL A 242 2.68 -36.13 -9.29
N HIS A 243 2.62 -35.82 -7.99
CA HIS A 243 2.58 -36.85 -6.95
C HIS A 243 1.26 -37.65 -6.97
N GLN A 244 0.14 -36.96 -7.22
CA GLN A 244 -1.16 -37.59 -7.41
C GLN A 244 -2.00 -36.78 -8.40
N LEU A 245 -2.37 -37.42 -9.51
CA LEU A 245 -3.29 -36.89 -10.52
C LEU A 245 -4.59 -37.68 -10.47
N THR A 246 -5.72 -37.00 -10.29
CA THR A 246 -7.06 -37.58 -10.44
C THR A 246 -7.79 -36.82 -11.53
N ALA A 247 -8.02 -37.48 -12.68
CA ALA A 247 -8.81 -36.96 -13.78
C ALA A 247 -10.08 -37.81 -13.94
N GLN A 248 -11.28 -37.21 -13.93
CA GLN A 248 -12.51 -37.97 -14.24
C GLN A 248 -12.64 -38.22 -15.74
N GLN A 249 -12.28 -37.22 -16.54
CA GLN A 249 -12.20 -37.31 -17.99
C GLN A 249 -10.96 -36.54 -18.49
N LEU A 250 -10.09 -37.25 -19.20
CA LEU A 250 -8.91 -36.69 -19.87
C LEU A 250 -9.05 -36.96 -21.36
N THR A 251 -9.27 -35.90 -22.16
CA THR A 251 -9.24 -35.97 -23.62
C THR A 251 -8.14 -35.04 -24.11
N VAL A 252 -7.09 -35.62 -24.67
CA VAL A 252 -5.96 -34.90 -25.25
C VAL A 252 -5.73 -35.43 -26.66
N ASP A 253 -5.76 -34.56 -27.65
CA ASP A 253 -5.55 -34.99 -29.05
C ASP A 253 -4.08 -35.35 -29.29
N GLU A 254 -3.14 -34.58 -28.73
CA GLU A 254 -1.71 -34.86 -28.79
C GLU A 254 -0.99 -34.58 -27.45
N VAL A 255 -0.27 -35.59 -26.93
CA VAL A 255 0.63 -35.45 -25.77
C VAL A 255 2.07 -35.58 -26.27
N VAL A 256 2.85 -34.50 -26.15
CA VAL A 256 4.29 -34.51 -26.42
C VAL A 256 5.04 -34.37 -25.10
N ALA A 257 5.60 -35.48 -24.60
CA ALA A 257 6.37 -35.52 -23.37
C ALA A 257 7.69 -36.27 -23.59
N ASN A 258 8.77 -35.77 -23.00
CA ASN A 258 10.07 -36.45 -23.03
C ASN A 258 10.07 -37.73 -22.15
N SER A 259 9.36 -37.67 -21.02
CA SER A 259 9.12 -38.80 -20.13
C SER A 259 7.85 -38.60 -19.33
N VAL A 260 7.09 -39.67 -19.12
CA VAL A 260 5.96 -39.71 -18.19
C VAL A 260 6.23 -40.82 -17.19
N GLU A 261 6.34 -40.48 -15.91
CA GLU A 261 6.50 -41.44 -14.81
C GLU A 261 5.20 -41.47 -14.00
N THR A 262 4.61 -42.65 -13.83
CA THR A 262 3.44 -42.83 -12.96
C THR A 262 3.57 -44.10 -12.14
N GLN A 263 3.08 -44.06 -10.90
CA GLN A 263 3.01 -45.24 -10.03
C GLN A 263 1.91 -46.20 -10.45
N THR A 264 0.84 -45.71 -11.09
CA THR A 264 -0.31 -46.53 -11.51
C THR A 264 -0.96 -45.89 -12.74
N LEU A 265 -1.20 -46.72 -13.76
CA LEU A 265 -1.97 -46.36 -14.96
C LEU A 265 -3.14 -47.33 -15.08
N GLU A 266 -4.36 -46.82 -14.84
CA GLU A 266 -5.60 -47.54 -15.12
C GLU A 266 -6.18 -47.00 -16.42
N ALA A 267 -6.31 -47.84 -17.44
CA ALA A 267 -6.86 -47.49 -18.75
C ALA A 267 -7.69 -48.65 -19.28
N ASP A 268 -8.84 -48.36 -19.87
CA ASP A 268 -9.67 -49.37 -20.53
C ASP A 268 -8.97 -49.90 -21.80
N GLU A 269 -8.37 -49.01 -22.59
CA GLU A 269 -7.63 -49.34 -23.80
C GLU A 269 -6.38 -48.45 -23.92
N ILE A 270 -5.27 -49.03 -24.41
CA ILE A 270 -4.02 -48.32 -24.72
C ILE A 270 -3.63 -48.65 -26.16
N PHE A 271 -3.50 -47.62 -27.00
CA PHE A 271 -2.98 -47.75 -28.36
C PHE A 271 -1.54 -47.27 -28.40
N ALA A 272 -0.61 -48.14 -28.76
CA ALA A 272 0.81 -47.84 -28.88
C ALA A 272 1.40 -48.49 -30.13
N SER A 273 2.41 -47.85 -30.73
CA SER A 273 3.17 -48.42 -31.85
C SER A 273 4.15 -49.51 -31.40
N ASP A 274 4.66 -49.42 -30.17
CA ASP A 274 5.43 -50.46 -29.49
C ASP A 274 5.35 -50.27 -27.97
N PHE A 275 5.62 -51.34 -27.22
CA PHE A 275 5.74 -51.32 -25.76
C PHE A 275 7.13 -51.82 -25.37
N ILE A 276 8.00 -50.93 -24.90
CA ILE A 276 9.41 -51.24 -24.61
C ILE A 276 9.60 -51.42 -23.10
N THR A 277 10.16 -52.57 -22.73
CA THR A 277 10.54 -52.89 -21.34
C THR A 277 12.05 -53.12 -21.24
N PRO A 278 12.63 -53.18 -20.03
CA PRO A 278 14.02 -53.60 -19.85
C PRO A 278 14.36 -54.99 -20.43
N GLN A 279 13.35 -55.82 -20.69
CA GLN A 279 13.52 -57.17 -21.23
C GLN A 279 13.40 -57.22 -22.77
N GLY A 280 13.05 -56.10 -23.43
CA GLY A 280 12.82 -56.01 -24.87
C GLY A 280 11.50 -55.32 -25.20
N SER A 281 11.21 -55.17 -26.51
CA SER A 281 9.94 -54.60 -26.97
C SER A 281 8.88 -55.66 -27.25
N PHE A 282 7.61 -55.24 -27.27
CA PHE A 282 6.50 -56.12 -27.65
C PHE A 282 6.63 -56.58 -29.09
N ASN A 283 7.07 -55.70 -30.00
CA ASN A 283 7.34 -56.08 -31.39
C ASN A 283 8.45 -57.13 -31.51
N ASP A 284 9.53 -57.03 -30.71
CA ASP A 284 10.58 -58.05 -30.66
C ASP A 284 10.04 -59.42 -30.19
N PHE A 285 9.12 -59.40 -29.22
CA PHE A 285 8.47 -60.61 -28.72
C PHE A 285 7.60 -61.28 -29.79
N ILE A 286 6.81 -60.51 -30.53
CA ILE A 286 5.99 -61.02 -31.64
C ILE A 286 6.86 -61.65 -32.72
N GLN A 287 7.97 -61.02 -33.12
CA GLN A 287 8.89 -61.60 -34.11
C GLN A 287 9.51 -62.93 -33.66
N ARG A 288 9.84 -63.04 -32.37
CA ARG A 288 10.34 -64.30 -31.79
C ARG A 288 9.26 -65.38 -31.77
N LEU A 289 8.02 -65.01 -31.48
CA LEU A 289 6.89 -65.94 -31.48
C LEU A 289 6.66 -66.50 -32.90
N ASP A 290 6.64 -65.65 -33.92
CA ASP A 290 6.51 -66.08 -35.33
C ASP A 290 7.63 -67.05 -35.72
N THR A 291 8.87 -66.75 -35.30
CA THR A 291 10.01 -67.63 -35.56
C THR A 291 9.83 -69.00 -34.91
N LEU A 292 9.34 -69.03 -33.66
CA LEU A 292 9.08 -70.26 -32.94
C LEU A 292 7.94 -71.06 -33.57
N GLU A 293 6.88 -70.40 -34.07
CA GLU A 293 5.78 -71.08 -34.77
C GLU A 293 6.24 -71.75 -36.06
N VAL A 294 7.12 -71.08 -36.83
CA VAL A 294 7.72 -71.67 -38.05
C VAL A 294 8.58 -72.88 -37.71
N LEU A 295 9.44 -72.76 -36.69
CA LEU A 295 10.30 -73.87 -36.25
C LEU A 295 9.50 -75.05 -35.69
N TRP A 296 8.46 -74.76 -34.90
CA TRP A 296 7.55 -75.77 -34.38
C TRP A 296 6.84 -76.51 -35.51
N SER A 297 6.29 -75.77 -36.48
CA SER A 297 5.61 -76.34 -37.64
C SER A 297 6.54 -77.24 -38.46
N ALA A 298 7.79 -76.84 -38.67
CA ALA A 298 8.79 -77.67 -39.35
C ALA A 298 9.11 -78.94 -38.55
N CYS A 299 9.31 -78.83 -37.23
CA CYS A 299 9.61 -79.96 -36.37
C CYS A 299 8.46 -80.99 -36.32
N VAL A 300 7.21 -80.52 -36.31
CA VAL A 300 6.02 -81.39 -36.39
C VAL A 300 5.96 -82.12 -37.74
N GLN A 301 6.27 -81.44 -38.85
CA GLN A 301 6.31 -82.06 -40.18
C GLN A 301 7.40 -83.15 -40.29
N GLU A 302 8.53 -82.96 -39.61
CA GLU A 302 9.61 -83.94 -39.54
C GLU A 302 9.35 -85.06 -38.52
N GLY A 303 8.24 -85.01 -37.77
CA GLY A 303 7.86 -86.00 -36.76
C GLY A 303 8.66 -85.92 -35.45
N GLY A 304 9.43 -84.85 -35.25
CA GLY A 304 10.30 -84.66 -34.08
C GLY A 304 9.65 -83.98 -32.89
N CYS A 305 8.56 -83.22 -33.10
CA CYS A 305 7.81 -82.51 -32.06
C CYS A 305 6.36 -83.01 -32.03
N GLN A 306 5.80 -83.23 -30.83
CA GLN A 306 4.42 -83.64 -30.58
C GLN A 306 3.76 -82.72 -29.56
#